data_AF-W6KTL0-F1
#
_entry.id   AF-W6KTL0-F1
#
_cell.length_a   1.000
_cell.length_b   1.000
_cell.length_c   1.000
_cell.angle_alpha   90.00
_cell.angle_beta   90.00
_cell.angle_gamma   90.00
#
_symmetry.space_group_name_H-M   'P 1'
#
loop_
_entity.id
_entity.type
_entity.pdbx_description
1 polymer ?
#
loop_
_entity_poly.entity_id
_entity_poly.type
_entity_poly.pdbx_seq_one_letter_code
_entity_poly.pdbx_strand_id
1 'polypeptide(L)'
;MLDLDSTSEKLLRDPEFLLRLHAKIVKYLATGTSDVDKWRISALFESVDSRYKEPGREHLDMHSMQTLLRPIFPVFAVSDMELRILLHMLPLAEGDGVDGGPKSTIDPVEVFFELRQLIPRAAWQVQFLVRKARSVIFSSKDVSRFEQQVREAAHTQSIQLVNPELARKFLTDSCGFSASEALFLLRYCVEPDTGEGLDAPLLHGFLFSVQIPSTIEYPILAAQVAEATKEPAKGSATGSIALIQALRNALPKRSAVECGDGSMSTGDLDFAHLSGGLISQEFYEVCQSIGVGFSREQSDRLYHYLKDVHAPSLSVRQVVRMFRQYFPAVNSSMLYIIKGAVTQYILRAANGNVLCFTQLYARLQEWGVQPVPIEAYVRALRESGVPETVTDLNLEWLRLKAPTRVDLIFVLCVPLPPSREAIIRKLFERLSTHRGGLSVLASDMTSRFQTSKIESSTLRRAAENCKKALEEYLDELDEASLSYELFAYFWYMISAAVDDDPTYTMLIWHSFSLADRTSKRV
;
A
#
# COMPACT_ATOMS: atom_id res chain seq x y z
N MET A 1 -26.13 -8.19 11.01
CA MET A 1 -24.93 -9.06 11.13
C MET A 1 -25.39 -10.48 11.42
N LEU A 2 -25.38 -11.38 10.45
CA LEU A 2 -25.36 -12.81 10.74
C LEU A 2 -23.97 -13.15 11.28
N ASP A 3 -23.94 -13.84 12.41
CA ASP A 3 -22.73 -14.14 13.17
C ASP A 3 -21.69 -14.85 12.30
N LEU A 4 -20.53 -14.20 12.15
CA LEU A 4 -19.31 -14.90 11.76
C LEU A 4 -19.08 -16.00 12.80
N ASP A 5 -18.77 -17.21 12.37
CA ASP A 5 -18.32 -18.21 13.33
C ASP A 5 -16.99 -17.75 13.97
N SER A 6 -16.70 -18.28 15.16
CA SER A 6 -15.49 -17.90 15.91
C SER A 6 -14.19 -18.09 15.12
N THR A 7 -14.19 -18.94 14.09
CA THR A 7 -13.03 -19.16 13.20
C THR A 7 -12.90 -18.01 12.21
N SER A 8 -13.99 -17.61 11.57
CA SER A 8 -14.05 -16.50 10.62
C SER A 8 -13.74 -15.16 11.30
N GLU A 9 -14.20 -14.95 12.53
CA GLU A 9 -13.85 -13.78 13.34
C GLU A 9 -12.35 -13.71 13.64
N LYS A 10 -11.72 -14.86 13.94
CA LYS A 10 -10.27 -14.93 14.16
C LYS A 10 -9.51 -14.59 12.88
N LEU A 11 -9.94 -15.11 11.73
CA LEU A 11 -9.30 -14.85 10.44
C LEU A 11 -9.47 -13.38 10.00
N LEU A 12 -10.61 -12.75 10.31
CA LEU A 12 -10.83 -11.32 10.11
C LEU A 12 -9.91 -10.42 10.97
N ARG A 13 -9.28 -10.98 12.00
CA ARG A 13 -8.30 -10.30 12.86
C ARG A 13 -6.87 -10.74 12.57
N ASP A 14 -6.65 -11.68 11.65
CA ASP A 14 -5.33 -12.20 11.28
C ASP A 14 -4.79 -11.43 10.06
N PRO A 15 -3.82 -10.51 10.25
CA PRO A 15 -3.30 -9.69 9.16
C PRO A 15 -2.57 -10.51 8.08
N GLU A 16 -1.92 -11.62 8.44
CA GLU A 16 -1.23 -12.47 7.47
C GLU A 16 -2.23 -13.22 6.59
N PHE A 17 -3.34 -13.69 7.16
CA PHE A 17 -4.43 -14.27 6.39
C PHE A 17 -5.04 -13.24 5.44
N LEU A 18 -5.39 -12.05 5.95
CA LEU A 18 -6.03 -11.01 5.14
C LEU A 18 -5.15 -10.54 3.98
N LEU A 19 -3.84 -10.37 4.22
CA LEU A 19 -2.88 -10.00 3.18
C LEU A 19 -2.78 -11.09 2.09
N ARG A 20 -2.73 -12.37 2.50
CA ARG A 20 -2.71 -13.50 1.56
C ARG A 20 -4.02 -13.62 0.77
N LEU A 21 -5.16 -13.42 1.42
CA LEU A 21 -6.46 -13.40 0.77
C LEU A 21 -6.53 -12.28 -0.27
N HIS A 22 -6.14 -11.06 0.10
CA HIS A 22 -6.07 -9.93 -0.84
C HIS A 22 -5.18 -10.27 -2.06
N ALA A 23 -3.96 -10.75 -1.84
CA ALA A 23 -3.06 -11.15 -2.92
C ALA A 23 -3.64 -12.25 -3.81
N LYS A 24 -4.35 -13.23 -3.21
CA LYS A 24 -5.04 -14.31 -3.93
C LYS A 24 -6.16 -13.77 -4.82
N ILE A 25 -7.01 -12.87 -4.29
CA ILE A 25 -8.11 -12.24 -5.02
C ILE A 25 -7.58 -11.37 -6.17
N VAL A 26 -6.64 -10.48 -5.89
CA VAL A 26 -5.99 -9.62 -6.90
C VAL A 26 -5.39 -10.47 -8.02
N LYS A 27 -4.59 -11.48 -7.65
CA LYS A 27 -4.00 -12.38 -8.62
C LYS A 27 -5.06 -13.10 -9.44
N TYR A 28 -6.10 -13.64 -8.81
CA TYR A 28 -7.16 -14.34 -9.53
C TYR A 28 -7.89 -13.42 -10.53
N LEU A 29 -8.23 -12.20 -10.10
CA LEU A 29 -8.88 -11.20 -10.96
C LEU A 29 -8.00 -10.74 -12.12
N ALA A 30 -6.67 -10.66 -11.92
CA ALA A 30 -5.72 -10.28 -12.95
C ALA A 30 -5.31 -11.44 -13.89
N THR A 31 -5.14 -12.65 -13.35
CA THR A 31 -4.66 -13.85 -14.07
C THR A 31 -5.74 -14.59 -14.81
N GLY A 32 -6.98 -14.09 -14.82
CA GLY A 32 -8.05 -14.78 -15.51
C GLY A 32 -7.71 -15.07 -16.99
N THR A 33 -6.66 -14.44 -17.55
CA THR A 33 -6.76 -14.04 -18.92
C THR A 33 -5.37 -13.75 -19.65
N SER A 34 -4.81 -14.72 -20.44
CA SER A 34 -3.43 -14.84 -21.02
C SER A 34 -3.11 -14.31 -22.45
N ASP A 35 -3.93 -13.47 -23.08
CA ASP A 35 -3.63 -12.77 -24.33
C ASP A 35 -3.57 -11.27 -24.02
N VAL A 36 -2.53 -10.66 -24.52
CA VAL A 36 -2.12 -9.27 -24.30
C VAL A 36 -3.13 -8.24 -24.85
N ASP A 37 -4.34 -8.63 -25.27
CA ASP A 37 -5.40 -7.71 -25.69
C ASP A 37 -6.87 -8.18 -25.46
N LYS A 38 -7.15 -9.29 -24.75
CA LYS A 38 -8.51 -9.88 -24.80
C LYS A 38 -9.17 -10.32 -23.51
N TRP A 39 -8.70 -9.80 -22.41
CA TRP A 39 -8.77 -10.60 -21.23
C TRP A 39 -9.51 -9.76 -20.17
N ARG A 40 -10.81 -9.72 -20.50
CA ARG A 40 -11.88 -8.96 -19.88
C ARG A 40 -12.11 -9.54 -18.48
N ILE A 41 -11.60 -8.85 -17.47
CA ILE A 41 -12.30 -8.72 -16.18
C ILE A 41 -13.80 -8.51 -16.43
N SER A 42 -14.15 -7.73 -17.45
CA SER A 42 -15.52 -7.54 -17.92
C SER A 42 -16.28 -8.86 -18.19
N ALA A 43 -15.68 -9.96 -18.65
CA ALA A 43 -16.40 -11.20 -19.00
C ALA A 43 -16.89 -12.01 -17.78
N LEU A 44 -16.08 -12.08 -16.71
CA LEU A 44 -16.47 -12.76 -15.47
C LEU A 44 -17.67 -12.06 -14.82
N PHE A 45 -17.65 -10.73 -14.83
CA PHE A 45 -18.71 -9.91 -14.27
C PHE A 45 -19.92 -9.79 -15.23
N GLU A 46 -19.72 -9.73 -16.56
CA GLU A 46 -20.77 -9.55 -17.59
C GLU A 46 -21.94 -10.54 -17.41
N SER A 47 -21.65 -11.80 -17.06
CA SER A 47 -22.68 -12.83 -16.87
C SER A 47 -23.57 -12.63 -15.63
N VAL A 48 -23.09 -11.88 -14.65
CA VAL A 48 -23.74 -11.68 -13.34
C VAL A 48 -24.29 -10.25 -13.22
N ASP A 49 -23.46 -9.28 -13.58
CA ASP A 49 -23.66 -7.83 -13.49
C ASP A 49 -24.70 -7.32 -14.51
N SER A 50 -24.84 -7.97 -15.67
CA SER A 50 -25.83 -7.58 -16.70
C SER A 50 -27.28 -7.65 -16.23
N ARG A 51 -27.56 -8.41 -15.16
CA ARG A 51 -28.90 -8.51 -14.53
C ARG A 51 -29.23 -7.28 -13.67
N TYR A 52 -28.20 -6.58 -13.17
CA TYR A 52 -28.31 -5.47 -12.23
C TYR A 52 -28.01 -4.15 -12.93
N LYS A 53 -28.99 -3.63 -13.69
CA LYS A 53 -28.81 -2.43 -14.52
C LYS A 53 -28.84 -1.11 -13.75
N GLU A 54 -29.38 -1.11 -12.53
CA GLU A 54 -29.46 0.08 -11.68
C GLU A 54 -29.13 -0.26 -10.22
N PRO A 55 -28.22 0.47 -9.55
CA PRO A 55 -27.93 0.33 -8.12
C PRO A 55 -29.14 0.72 -7.27
N GLY A 56 -29.20 0.17 -6.06
CA GLY A 56 -30.24 0.39 -5.06
C GLY A 56 -31.60 -0.22 -5.38
N ARG A 57 -31.77 -0.88 -6.54
CA ARG A 57 -33.03 -1.53 -6.91
C ARG A 57 -33.23 -2.90 -6.29
N GLU A 58 -32.15 -3.62 -6.03
CA GLU A 58 -32.17 -4.95 -5.46
C GLU A 58 -31.14 -5.00 -4.33
N HIS A 59 -31.54 -5.53 -3.19
CA HIS A 59 -30.63 -5.75 -2.07
C HIS A 59 -30.71 -7.21 -1.66
N LEU A 60 -29.56 -7.84 -1.54
CA LEU A 60 -29.42 -9.25 -1.21
C LEU A 60 -28.89 -9.42 0.20
N ASP A 61 -29.32 -10.48 0.86
CA ASP A 61 -28.62 -10.93 2.07
C ASP A 61 -27.21 -11.47 1.73
N MET A 62 -26.36 -11.59 2.74
CA MET A 62 -24.96 -12.04 2.58
C MET A 62 -24.82 -13.43 1.93
N HIS A 63 -25.74 -14.37 2.20
CA HIS A 63 -25.70 -15.71 1.63
C HIS A 63 -26.09 -15.71 0.15
N SER A 64 -27.11 -14.94 -0.20
CA SER A 64 -27.53 -14.69 -1.58
C SER A 64 -26.41 -14.00 -2.38
N MET A 65 -25.74 -13.01 -1.79
CA MET A 65 -24.57 -12.35 -2.38
C MET A 65 -23.40 -13.33 -2.60
N GLN A 66 -23.13 -14.18 -1.62
CA GLN A 66 -22.09 -15.20 -1.72
C GLN A 66 -22.37 -16.20 -2.86
N THR A 67 -23.64 -16.57 -3.05
CA THR A 67 -24.08 -17.44 -4.15
C THR A 67 -23.91 -16.73 -5.50
N LEU A 68 -24.27 -15.45 -5.55
CA LEU A 68 -24.15 -14.61 -6.75
C LEU A 68 -22.70 -14.45 -7.22
N LEU A 69 -21.74 -14.41 -6.30
CA LEU A 69 -20.31 -14.27 -6.61
C LEU A 69 -19.62 -15.56 -7.08
N ARG A 70 -20.25 -16.74 -7.01
CA ARG A 70 -19.60 -18.02 -7.38
C ARG A 70 -19.18 -18.17 -8.83
N PRO A 71 -19.91 -17.64 -9.82
CA PRO A 71 -19.44 -17.63 -11.20
C PRO A 71 -18.14 -16.83 -11.37
N ILE A 72 -17.91 -15.81 -10.53
CA ILE A 72 -16.69 -15.01 -10.51
C ILE A 72 -15.61 -15.75 -9.71
N PHE A 73 -15.93 -16.16 -8.48
CA PHE A 73 -15.05 -16.83 -7.53
C PHE A 73 -15.53 -18.26 -7.26
N PRO A 74 -15.17 -19.23 -8.12
CA PRO A 74 -15.51 -20.62 -7.90
C PRO A 74 -14.78 -21.18 -6.68
N VAL A 75 -15.36 -22.20 -6.03
CA VAL A 75 -14.88 -22.76 -4.76
C VAL A 75 -13.41 -23.20 -4.80
N PHE A 76 -12.93 -23.69 -5.95
CA PHE A 76 -11.53 -24.10 -6.12
C PHE A 76 -10.55 -22.91 -6.08
N ALA A 77 -11.01 -21.71 -6.40
CA ALA A 77 -10.21 -20.49 -6.38
C ALA A 77 -10.36 -19.75 -5.04
N VAL A 78 -11.57 -19.60 -4.54
CA VAL A 78 -11.87 -18.93 -3.27
C VAL A 78 -12.91 -19.75 -2.52
N SER A 79 -12.53 -20.22 -1.34
CA SER A 79 -13.43 -20.98 -0.47
C SER A 79 -14.59 -20.12 0.03
N ASP A 80 -15.63 -20.79 0.52
CA ASP A 80 -16.83 -20.14 1.08
C ASP A 80 -16.49 -19.18 2.23
N MET A 81 -15.55 -19.59 3.08
CA MET A 81 -15.07 -18.81 4.20
C MET A 81 -14.29 -17.58 3.74
N GLU A 82 -13.36 -17.75 2.80
CA GLU A 82 -12.59 -16.64 2.21
C GLU A 82 -13.50 -15.63 1.51
N LEU A 83 -14.50 -16.09 0.76
CA LEU A 83 -15.46 -15.22 0.06
C LEU A 83 -16.34 -14.45 1.04
N ARG A 84 -16.77 -15.09 2.12
CA ARG A 84 -17.50 -14.42 3.21
C ARG A 84 -16.63 -13.36 3.88
N ILE A 85 -15.36 -13.65 4.16
CA ILE A 85 -14.41 -12.69 4.73
C ILE A 85 -14.20 -11.51 3.77
N LEU A 86 -14.02 -11.78 2.47
CA LEU A 86 -13.90 -10.74 1.45
C LEU A 86 -15.09 -9.78 1.48
N LEU A 87 -16.33 -10.29 1.53
CA LEU A 87 -17.53 -9.46 1.60
C LEU A 87 -17.58 -8.56 2.85
N HIS A 88 -17.04 -9.01 3.98
CA HIS A 88 -16.94 -8.19 5.20
C HIS A 88 -15.83 -7.14 5.12
N MET A 89 -14.85 -7.31 4.24
CA MET A 89 -13.75 -6.36 4.05
C MET A 89 -14.09 -5.23 3.06
N LEU A 90 -15.10 -5.42 2.20
CA LEU A 90 -15.48 -4.41 1.21
C LEU A 90 -16.13 -3.21 1.90
N PRO A 91 -15.82 -1.97 1.48
CA PRO A 91 -16.38 -0.75 2.06
C PRO A 91 -17.80 -0.48 1.53
N LEU A 92 -18.73 -1.38 1.82
CA LEU A 92 -20.11 -1.35 1.34
C LEU A 92 -20.97 -0.44 2.21
N ALA A 93 -21.89 0.31 1.62
CA ALA A 93 -22.87 1.05 2.39
C ALA A 93 -23.84 0.06 3.04
N GLU A 94 -24.08 0.19 4.34
CA GLU A 94 -25.20 -0.52 4.96
C GLU A 94 -26.48 0.13 4.44
N GLY A 95 -27.29 -0.62 3.70
CA GLY A 95 -28.61 -0.13 3.28
C GLY A 95 -29.44 0.22 4.51
N ASP A 96 -29.93 1.47 4.58
CA ASP A 96 -30.94 1.86 5.55
C ASP A 96 -32.20 1.06 5.26
N GLY A 97 -32.42 0.01 6.05
CA GLY A 97 -33.63 -0.79 5.99
C GLY A 97 -34.84 0.09 6.26
N VAL A 98 -35.52 0.51 5.19
CA VAL A 98 -36.87 1.07 5.30
C VAL A 98 -37.74 -0.06 5.86
N ASP A 99 -38.30 0.16 7.04
CA ASP A 99 -39.17 -0.75 7.79
C ASP A 99 -38.48 -1.83 8.66
N GLY A 100 -37.74 -1.41 9.68
CA GLY A 100 -37.67 -2.09 11.01
C GLY A 100 -37.23 -3.57 11.08
N GLY A 101 -36.81 -4.17 9.96
CA GLY A 101 -36.30 -5.54 9.85
C GLY A 101 -34.79 -5.63 10.06
N PRO A 102 -34.24 -6.86 10.23
CA PRO A 102 -32.84 -7.04 10.61
C PRO A 102 -31.89 -6.47 9.55
N LYS A 103 -30.93 -5.69 10.07
CA LYS A 103 -29.75 -5.10 9.41
C LYS A 103 -28.94 -6.11 8.59
N SER A 104 -28.62 -5.73 7.34
CA SER A 104 -27.53 -6.19 6.44
C SER A 104 -28.00 -6.72 5.08
N THR A 105 -28.72 -5.90 4.31
CA THR A 105 -28.96 -6.15 2.88
C THR A 105 -27.97 -5.34 2.05
N ILE A 106 -27.38 -5.94 1.02
CA ILE A 106 -26.24 -5.41 0.25
C ILE A 106 -26.63 -5.23 -1.21
N ASP A 107 -26.31 -4.09 -1.80
CA ASP A 107 -26.48 -3.85 -3.23
C ASP A 107 -25.41 -4.64 -4.05
N PRO A 108 -25.82 -5.56 -4.95
CA PRO A 108 -24.90 -6.26 -5.85
C PRO A 108 -24.01 -5.33 -6.68
N VAL A 109 -24.55 -4.19 -7.13
CA VAL A 109 -23.82 -3.24 -7.99
C VAL A 109 -22.64 -2.63 -7.24
N GLU A 110 -22.82 -2.28 -5.96
CA GLU A 110 -21.73 -1.79 -5.10
C GLU A 110 -20.66 -2.86 -4.90
N VAL A 111 -21.05 -4.11 -4.65
CA VAL A 111 -20.11 -5.22 -4.52
C VAL A 111 -19.29 -5.41 -5.79
N PHE A 112 -19.93 -5.43 -6.96
CA PHE A 112 -19.20 -5.55 -8.23
C PHE A 112 -18.27 -4.37 -8.48
N PHE A 113 -18.70 -3.16 -8.16
CA PHE A 113 -17.89 -1.96 -8.28
C PHE A 113 -16.66 -2.02 -7.37
N GLU A 114 -16.81 -2.39 -6.09
CA GLU A 114 -15.69 -2.55 -5.16
C GLU A 114 -14.73 -3.66 -5.60
N LEU A 115 -15.24 -4.80 -6.08
CA LEU A 115 -14.39 -5.87 -6.62
C LEU A 115 -13.61 -5.42 -7.86
N ARG A 116 -14.17 -4.54 -8.72
CA ARG A 116 -13.45 -3.97 -9.87
C ARG A 116 -12.32 -3.05 -9.45
N GLN A 117 -12.43 -2.38 -8.31
CA GLN A 117 -11.37 -1.54 -7.77
C GLN A 117 -10.18 -2.33 -7.23
N LEU A 118 -10.39 -3.57 -6.78
CA LEU A 118 -9.31 -4.46 -6.34
C LEU A 118 -8.37 -4.86 -7.48
N ILE A 119 -8.77 -4.64 -8.72
CA ILE A 119 -7.98 -5.02 -9.89
C ILE A 119 -6.83 -4.04 -10.04
N PRO A 120 -5.58 -4.53 -10.15
CA PRO A 120 -4.39 -3.69 -10.08
C PRO A 120 -4.13 -2.86 -11.35
N ARG A 121 -5.06 -2.85 -12.31
CA ARG A 121 -4.94 -2.24 -13.64
C ARG A 121 -6.12 -1.31 -13.94
N ALA A 122 -6.47 -0.43 -13.01
CA ALA A 122 -7.63 0.44 -13.11
C ALA A 122 -7.56 1.35 -14.35
N ALA A 123 -6.39 1.90 -14.66
CA ALA A 123 -6.22 2.80 -15.82
C ALA A 123 -6.42 2.07 -17.16
N TRP A 124 -6.03 0.79 -17.28
CA TRP A 124 -6.35 -0.03 -18.46
C TRP A 124 -7.84 -0.32 -18.57
N GLN A 125 -8.51 -0.60 -17.44
CA GLN A 125 -9.96 -0.80 -17.43
C GLN A 125 -10.67 0.46 -17.95
N VAL A 126 -10.29 1.65 -17.47
CA VAL A 126 -10.84 2.93 -17.96
C VAL A 126 -10.59 3.09 -19.45
N GLN A 127 -9.35 2.93 -19.92
CA GLN A 127 -9.02 3.08 -21.33
C GLN A 127 -9.83 2.12 -22.22
N PHE A 128 -10.02 0.88 -21.76
CA PHE A 128 -10.84 -0.10 -22.45
C PHE A 128 -12.31 0.32 -22.51
N LEU A 129 -12.90 0.73 -21.38
CA LEU A 129 -14.29 1.18 -21.32
C LEU A 129 -14.51 2.43 -22.20
N VAL A 130 -13.59 3.40 -22.17
CA VAL A 130 -13.63 4.58 -23.04
C VAL A 130 -13.61 4.16 -24.51
N ARG A 131 -12.71 3.26 -24.92
CA ARG A 131 -12.66 2.74 -26.30
C ARG A 131 -13.97 2.05 -26.69
N LYS A 132 -14.54 1.22 -25.79
CA LYS A 132 -15.83 0.54 -26.01
C LYS A 132 -16.96 1.54 -26.22
N ALA A 133 -17.13 2.52 -25.32
CA ALA A 133 -18.16 3.56 -25.45
C ALA A 133 -18.01 4.34 -26.75
N ARG A 134 -16.80 4.84 -27.04
CA ARG A 134 -16.51 5.62 -28.24
C ARG A 134 -16.82 4.83 -29.52
N SER A 135 -16.48 3.54 -29.56
CA SER A 135 -16.77 2.70 -30.72
C SER A 135 -18.28 2.64 -31.03
N VAL A 136 -19.13 2.62 -29.99
CA VAL A 136 -20.59 2.63 -30.15
C VAL A 136 -21.07 4.03 -30.55
N ILE A 137 -20.64 5.07 -29.81
CA ILE A 137 -21.03 6.47 -30.04
C ILE A 137 -20.72 6.91 -31.47
N PHE A 138 -19.49 6.70 -31.96
CA PHE A 138 -19.07 7.13 -33.30
C PHE A 138 -19.56 6.22 -34.42
N SER A 139 -20.10 5.04 -34.10
CA SER A 139 -20.82 4.19 -35.06
C SER A 139 -22.29 4.57 -35.20
N SER A 140 -22.85 5.27 -34.22
CA SER A 140 -24.23 5.76 -34.24
C SER A 140 -24.36 6.90 -35.25
N LYS A 141 -25.45 6.89 -36.01
CA LYS A 141 -25.80 8.00 -36.91
C LYS A 141 -26.52 9.13 -36.19
N ASP A 142 -27.12 8.83 -35.04
CA ASP A 142 -27.91 9.77 -34.25
C ASP A 142 -27.13 10.20 -33.00
N VAL A 143 -27.06 11.51 -32.80
CA VAL A 143 -26.50 12.13 -31.59
C VAL A 143 -27.56 12.07 -30.50
N SER A 144 -27.22 11.45 -29.37
CA SER A 144 -28.18 11.34 -28.26
C SER A 144 -28.47 12.71 -27.62
N ARG A 145 -29.65 12.88 -26.99
CA ARG A 145 -29.96 14.10 -26.23
C ARG A 145 -28.95 14.34 -25.10
N PHE A 146 -28.49 13.27 -24.46
CA PHE A 146 -27.48 13.33 -23.42
C PHE A 146 -26.15 13.85 -23.95
N GLU A 147 -25.69 13.35 -25.11
CA GLU A 147 -24.47 13.83 -25.77
C GLU A 147 -24.54 15.32 -26.12
N GLN A 148 -25.69 15.81 -26.59
CA GLN A 148 -25.89 17.24 -26.85
C GLN A 148 -25.78 18.07 -25.56
N GLN A 149 -26.44 17.63 -24.48
CA GLN A 149 -26.38 18.30 -23.19
C GLN A 149 -24.94 18.39 -22.64
N VAL A 150 -24.18 17.29 -22.71
CA VAL A 150 -22.79 17.26 -22.25
C VAL A 150 -21.91 18.16 -23.13
N ARG A 151 -22.12 18.16 -24.46
CA ARG A 151 -21.42 19.05 -25.38
C ARG A 151 -21.67 20.52 -25.03
N GLU A 152 -22.93 20.92 -24.88
CA GLU A 152 -23.28 22.30 -24.54
C GLU A 152 -22.69 22.73 -23.19
N ALA A 153 -22.81 21.87 -22.17
CA ALA A 153 -22.23 22.09 -20.85
C ALA A 153 -20.69 22.28 -20.90
N ALA A 154 -19.99 21.48 -21.70
CA ALA A 154 -18.53 21.53 -21.84
C ALA A 154 -18.00 22.80 -22.56
N HIS A 155 -18.83 23.48 -23.36
CA HIS A 155 -18.43 24.71 -24.07
C HIS A 155 -18.67 25.99 -23.24
N THR A 156 -19.22 25.86 -22.03
CA THR A 156 -19.44 26.99 -21.13
C THR A 156 -18.13 27.36 -20.42
N GLN A 157 -17.90 28.65 -20.15
CA GLN A 157 -16.66 29.11 -19.50
C GLN A 157 -16.52 28.69 -18.02
N SER A 158 -17.62 28.26 -17.37
CA SER A 158 -17.63 27.70 -16.03
C SER A 158 -17.75 26.18 -16.06
N ILE A 159 -17.14 25.49 -15.09
CA ILE A 159 -17.32 24.03 -14.92
C ILE A 159 -18.81 23.78 -14.66
N GLN A 160 -19.41 22.96 -15.51
CA GLN A 160 -20.79 22.52 -15.40
C GLN A 160 -20.81 21.06 -14.97
N LEU A 161 -21.68 20.75 -14.02
CA LEU A 161 -21.85 19.39 -13.52
C LEU A 161 -22.97 18.66 -14.26
N VAL A 162 -22.69 17.43 -14.66
CA VAL A 162 -23.65 16.51 -15.27
C VAL A 162 -24.16 15.55 -14.22
N ASN A 163 -25.47 15.28 -14.23
CA ASN A 163 -26.09 14.32 -13.33
C ASN A 163 -25.50 12.89 -13.58
N PRO A 164 -24.87 12.26 -12.56
CA PRO A 164 -24.31 10.92 -12.68
C PRO A 164 -25.30 9.84 -13.12
N GLU A 165 -26.58 9.95 -12.74
CA GLU A 165 -27.61 8.98 -13.11
C GLU A 165 -27.94 9.01 -14.60
N LEU A 166 -27.96 10.21 -15.21
CA LEU A 166 -28.20 10.36 -16.64
C LEU A 166 -27.03 9.79 -17.44
N ALA A 167 -25.79 10.05 -17.00
CA ALA A 167 -24.59 9.49 -17.61
C ALA A 167 -24.58 7.96 -17.50
N ARG A 168 -24.97 7.42 -16.34
CA ARG A 168 -25.08 5.97 -16.13
C ARG A 168 -26.12 5.34 -17.05
N LYS A 169 -27.32 5.92 -17.14
CA LYS A 169 -28.38 5.46 -18.06
C LYS A 169 -27.90 5.47 -19.50
N PHE A 170 -27.23 6.54 -19.94
CA PHE A 170 -26.65 6.59 -21.27
C PHE A 170 -25.62 5.47 -21.52
N LEU A 171 -24.67 5.26 -20.60
CA LEU A 171 -23.65 4.22 -20.75
C LEU A 171 -24.24 2.80 -20.73
N THR A 172 -25.26 2.55 -19.91
CA THR A 172 -25.91 1.24 -19.80
C THR A 172 -26.82 0.96 -21.00
N ASP A 173 -27.73 1.88 -21.33
CA ASP A 173 -28.74 1.68 -22.37
C ASP A 173 -28.18 1.87 -23.79
N SER A 174 -27.31 2.87 -23.99
CA SER A 174 -26.79 3.20 -25.33
C SER A 174 -25.44 2.53 -25.62
N CYS A 175 -24.55 2.42 -24.63
CA CYS A 175 -23.21 1.84 -24.82
C CYS A 175 -23.10 0.37 -24.40
N GLY A 176 -24.18 -0.22 -23.85
CA GLY A 176 -24.22 -1.64 -23.45
C GLY A 176 -23.26 -1.97 -22.30
N PHE A 177 -23.12 -1.05 -21.34
CA PHE A 177 -22.34 -1.28 -20.13
C PHE A 177 -23.21 -1.92 -19.05
N SER A 178 -22.58 -2.71 -18.19
CA SER A 178 -23.16 -3.05 -16.90
C SER A 178 -23.15 -1.85 -15.95
N ALA A 179 -23.96 -1.89 -14.89
CA ALA A 179 -24.04 -0.77 -13.95
C ALA A 179 -22.68 -0.50 -13.27
N SER A 180 -21.97 -1.55 -12.86
CA SER A 180 -20.68 -1.38 -12.18
C SER A 180 -19.56 -0.92 -13.14
N GLU A 181 -19.60 -1.27 -14.44
CA GLU A 181 -18.71 -0.69 -15.45
C GLU A 181 -18.96 0.81 -15.66
N ALA A 182 -20.23 1.19 -15.74
CA ALA A 182 -20.61 2.60 -15.85
C ALA A 182 -20.13 3.38 -14.63
N LEU A 183 -20.39 2.90 -13.41
CA LEU A 183 -19.90 3.54 -12.18
C LEU A 183 -18.37 3.63 -12.14
N PHE A 184 -17.67 2.55 -12.53
CA PHE A 184 -16.22 2.52 -12.58
C PHE A 184 -15.63 3.58 -13.52
N LEU A 185 -16.18 3.72 -14.73
CA LEU A 185 -15.76 4.76 -15.67
C LEU A 185 -16.08 6.16 -15.13
N LEU A 186 -17.31 6.37 -14.64
CA LEU A 186 -17.79 7.68 -14.22
C LEU A 186 -17.02 8.23 -13.02
N ARG A 187 -16.44 7.37 -12.17
CA ARG A 187 -15.54 7.79 -11.09
C ARG A 187 -14.37 8.65 -11.56
N TYR A 188 -13.89 8.45 -12.79
CA TYR A 188 -12.80 9.23 -13.38
C TYR A 188 -13.25 10.59 -13.94
N CYS A 189 -14.55 10.87 -13.90
CA CYS A 189 -15.15 12.13 -14.34
C CYS A 189 -15.79 12.89 -13.16
N VAL A 190 -15.66 12.41 -11.91
CA VAL A 190 -16.19 13.10 -10.73
C VAL A 190 -15.34 14.35 -10.44
N GLU A 191 -16.00 15.47 -10.16
CA GLU A 191 -15.30 16.69 -9.77
C GLU A 191 -14.60 16.50 -8.40
N PRO A 192 -13.28 16.79 -8.29
CA PRO A 192 -12.52 16.55 -7.06
C PRO A 192 -13.02 17.32 -5.83
N ASP A 193 -13.61 18.50 -6.04
CA ASP A 193 -13.90 19.47 -4.98
C ASP A 193 -15.31 19.32 -4.38
N THR A 194 -16.27 18.77 -5.14
CA THR A 194 -17.67 18.67 -4.72
C THR A 194 -18.13 17.22 -4.53
N GLY A 195 -17.62 16.27 -5.33
CA GLY A 195 -18.05 14.88 -5.28
C GLY A 195 -19.52 14.61 -5.66
N GLU A 196 -20.32 15.65 -5.92
CA GLU A 196 -21.78 15.58 -6.11
C GLU A 196 -22.21 15.53 -7.60
N GLY A 197 -21.26 15.65 -8.55
CA GLY A 197 -21.55 15.63 -9.98
C GLY A 197 -20.36 15.26 -10.87
N LEU A 198 -20.63 15.09 -12.16
CA LEU A 198 -19.59 14.80 -13.16
C LEU A 198 -19.13 16.07 -13.88
N ASP A 199 -17.82 16.26 -13.98
CA ASP A 199 -17.21 17.32 -14.78
C ASP A 199 -17.56 17.14 -16.27
N ALA A 200 -18.35 18.07 -16.82
CA ALA A 200 -18.80 18.02 -18.22
C ALA A 200 -17.63 18.07 -19.23
N PRO A 201 -16.65 19.00 -19.13
CA PRO A 201 -15.44 18.98 -19.96
C PRO A 201 -14.69 17.64 -19.98
N LEU A 202 -14.47 17.02 -18.81
CA LEU A 202 -13.79 15.72 -18.72
C LEU A 202 -14.62 14.63 -19.39
N LEU A 203 -15.92 14.52 -19.05
CA LEU A 203 -16.82 13.52 -19.64
C LEU A 203 -16.90 13.68 -21.16
N HIS A 204 -16.99 14.92 -21.65
CA HIS A 204 -16.94 15.23 -23.07
C HIS A 204 -15.63 14.79 -23.73
N GLY A 205 -14.49 15.12 -23.12
CA GLY A 205 -13.17 14.76 -23.60
C GLY A 205 -12.94 13.25 -23.69
N PHE A 206 -13.44 12.51 -22.71
CA PHE A 206 -13.42 11.05 -22.71
C PHE A 206 -14.29 10.45 -23.82
N LEU A 207 -15.56 10.83 -23.90
CA LEU A 207 -16.57 10.09 -24.66
C LEU A 207 -16.88 10.66 -26.04
N PHE A 208 -16.89 11.98 -26.20
CA PHE A 208 -17.53 12.67 -27.34
C PHE A 208 -16.57 13.47 -28.22
N SER A 209 -15.38 13.83 -27.74
CA SER A 209 -14.35 14.48 -28.55
C SER A 209 -13.81 13.55 -29.63
N VAL A 210 -13.51 14.06 -30.83
CA VAL A 210 -12.96 13.26 -31.95
C VAL A 210 -11.65 12.58 -31.57
N GLN A 211 -10.77 13.31 -30.87
CA GLN A 211 -9.55 12.78 -30.25
C GLN A 211 -9.62 13.03 -28.74
N ILE A 212 -9.07 12.11 -27.95
CA ILE A 212 -8.96 12.32 -26.50
C ILE A 212 -7.92 13.42 -26.28
N PRO A 213 -8.26 14.52 -25.58
CA PRO A 213 -7.30 15.58 -25.28
C PRO A 213 -6.08 15.04 -24.53
N SER A 214 -4.89 15.60 -24.79
CA SER A 214 -3.66 15.19 -24.10
C SER A 214 -3.74 15.36 -22.59
N THR A 215 -4.50 16.35 -22.10
CA THR A 215 -4.77 16.58 -20.67
C THR A 215 -5.51 15.43 -20.00
N ILE A 216 -6.22 14.60 -20.78
CA ILE A 216 -6.95 13.41 -20.32
C ILE A 216 -6.17 12.13 -20.64
N GLU A 217 -5.55 12.04 -21.83
CA GLU A 217 -4.79 10.86 -22.23
C GLU A 217 -3.51 10.67 -21.40
N TYR A 218 -2.78 11.76 -21.12
CA TYR A 218 -1.53 11.71 -20.35
C TYR A 218 -1.70 11.06 -18.97
N PRO A 219 -2.63 11.50 -18.10
CA PRO A 219 -2.82 10.88 -16.78
C PRO A 219 -3.12 9.38 -16.84
N ILE A 220 -3.88 8.93 -17.84
CA ILE A 220 -4.23 7.51 -17.99
C ILE A 220 -2.99 6.70 -18.37
N LEU A 221 -2.22 7.15 -19.36
CA LEU A 221 -0.98 6.47 -19.76
C LEU A 221 0.06 6.48 -18.63
N ALA A 222 0.20 7.60 -17.92
CA ALA A 222 1.09 7.71 -16.78
C ALA A 222 0.67 6.76 -15.64
N ALA A 223 -0.63 6.70 -15.32
CA ALA A 223 -1.15 5.77 -14.33
C ALA A 223 -0.91 4.31 -14.73
N GLN A 224 -1.06 3.94 -16.01
CA GLN A 224 -0.73 2.60 -16.50
C GLN A 224 0.74 2.25 -16.21
N VAL A 225 1.68 3.17 -16.43
CA VAL A 225 3.09 2.92 -16.10
C VAL A 225 3.28 2.65 -14.61
N ALA A 226 2.67 3.45 -13.74
CA ALA A 226 2.79 3.29 -12.30
C ALA A 226 2.12 2.00 -11.79
N GLU A 227 0.93 1.70 -12.28
CA GLU A 227 0.16 0.51 -11.91
C GLU A 227 0.81 -0.79 -12.37
N ALA A 228 1.58 -0.79 -13.46
CA ALA A 228 2.31 -1.97 -13.94
C ALA A 228 3.29 -2.51 -12.88
N THR A 229 3.76 -1.65 -11.98
CA THR A 229 4.66 -2.02 -10.87
C THR A 229 3.94 -2.69 -9.69
N LYS A 230 2.60 -2.78 -9.69
CA LYS A 230 1.81 -3.44 -8.63
C LYS A 230 1.93 -4.96 -8.66
N GLU A 231 2.16 -5.54 -9.83
CA GLU A 231 2.23 -6.99 -10.01
C GLU A 231 3.65 -7.43 -10.36
N PRO A 232 4.18 -8.49 -9.72
CA PRO A 232 5.44 -9.06 -10.15
C PRO A 232 5.23 -9.76 -11.51
N ALA A 233 5.98 -9.35 -12.52
CA ALA A 233 6.21 -10.13 -13.73
C ALA A 233 6.99 -11.40 -13.33
N LYS A 234 6.29 -12.44 -12.86
CA LYS A 234 6.83 -13.74 -12.42
C LYS A 234 8.18 -13.64 -11.69
N GLY A 235 8.16 -13.36 -10.39
CA GLY A 235 9.37 -13.31 -9.56
C GLY A 235 10.21 -12.04 -9.74
N SER A 236 9.63 -10.98 -10.33
CA SER A 236 10.26 -9.66 -10.42
C SER A 236 9.98 -8.81 -9.17
N ALA A 237 10.78 -7.76 -9.00
CA ALA A 237 10.49 -6.70 -8.05
C ALA A 237 9.17 -5.97 -8.35
N THR A 238 8.65 -5.26 -7.36
CA THR A 238 7.45 -4.40 -7.47
C THR A 238 7.74 -2.97 -7.01
N GLY A 239 6.81 -2.04 -7.25
CA GLY A 239 6.94 -0.63 -6.85
C GLY A 239 8.15 0.08 -7.47
N SER A 240 8.78 0.97 -6.70
CA SER A 240 9.96 1.72 -7.13
C SER A 240 11.13 0.82 -7.51
N ILE A 241 11.31 -0.33 -6.84
CA ILE A 241 12.42 -1.26 -7.15
C ILE A 241 12.29 -1.79 -8.58
N ALA A 242 11.07 -2.10 -9.04
CA ALA A 242 10.83 -2.53 -10.41
C ALA A 242 11.24 -1.45 -11.43
N LEU A 243 10.87 -0.19 -11.16
CA LEU A 243 11.24 0.94 -12.01
C LEU A 243 12.76 1.19 -12.00
N ILE A 244 13.39 1.14 -10.83
CA ILE A 244 14.85 1.29 -10.68
C ILE A 244 15.57 0.23 -11.52
N GLN A 245 15.15 -1.05 -11.43
CA GLN A 245 15.73 -2.14 -12.20
C GLN A 245 15.56 -1.94 -13.71
N ALA A 246 14.35 -1.56 -14.15
CA ALA A 246 14.08 -1.29 -15.56
C ALA A 246 14.93 -0.13 -16.11
N LEU A 247 15.04 0.97 -15.34
CA LEU A 247 15.88 2.11 -15.71
C LEU A 247 17.37 1.74 -15.75
N ARG A 248 17.88 0.97 -14.77
CA ARG A 248 19.27 0.49 -14.76
C ARG A 248 19.60 -0.36 -15.99
N ASN A 249 18.64 -1.13 -16.49
CA ASN A 249 18.82 -1.99 -17.65
C ASN A 249 18.76 -1.21 -18.96
N ALA A 250 17.89 -0.20 -19.06
CA ALA A 250 17.69 0.58 -20.28
C ALA A 250 18.74 1.68 -20.46
N LEU A 251 19.29 2.24 -19.37
CA LEU A 251 20.31 3.27 -19.46
C LEU A 251 21.64 2.66 -19.93
N PRO A 252 22.31 3.26 -20.95
CA PRO A 252 23.63 2.80 -21.35
C PRO A 252 24.59 2.91 -20.16
N LYS A 253 25.37 1.85 -19.91
CA LYS A 253 26.47 1.84 -18.92
C LYS A 253 27.55 2.82 -19.36
N ARG A 254 27.31 4.12 -19.15
CA ARG A 254 28.33 5.14 -19.43
C ARG A 254 29.41 4.99 -18.37
N SER A 255 30.65 4.79 -18.83
CA SER A 255 31.84 4.87 -18.01
C SER A 255 31.78 6.16 -17.18
N ALA A 256 32.10 6.08 -15.89
CA ALA A 256 31.98 7.15 -14.89
C ALA A 256 32.86 8.41 -15.14
N VAL A 257 33.30 8.65 -16.38
CA VAL A 257 34.35 9.63 -16.74
C VAL A 257 33.80 10.86 -17.46
N GLU A 258 32.52 10.89 -17.87
CA GLU A 258 31.94 12.09 -18.49
C GLU A 258 30.54 12.40 -17.96
N CYS A 259 30.43 12.71 -16.66
CA CYS A 259 29.31 13.51 -16.18
C CYS A 259 29.75 14.98 -16.19
N GLY A 260 29.62 15.61 -17.37
CA GLY A 260 29.69 17.06 -17.47
C GLY A 260 28.67 17.71 -16.53
N ASP A 261 29.05 18.88 -16.02
CA ASP A 261 28.49 19.69 -14.94
C ASP A 261 27.04 20.22 -15.17
N GLY A 262 26.19 19.48 -15.89
CA GLY A 262 24.80 19.85 -16.23
C GLY A 262 23.74 18.84 -15.84
N SER A 263 24.10 17.67 -15.32
CA SER A 263 23.14 16.66 -14.86
C SER A 263 22.77 16.92 -13.40
N MET A 264 21.78 17.77 -13.15
CA MET A 264 21.25 17.94 -11.80
C MET A 264 20.70 16.60 -11.28
N SER A 265 21.25 16.15 -10.14
CA SER A 265 20.78 15.01 -9.36
C SER A 265 19.25 15.07 -9.17
N THR A 266 18.59 13.92 -9.19
CA THR A 266 17.12 13.81 -9.04
C THR A 266 16.63 14.30 -7.68
N GLY A 267 17.52 14.47 -6.70
CA GLY A 267 17.17 14.80 -5.31
C GLY A 267 16.40 13.68 -4.58
N ASP A 268 16.05 12.60 -5.28
CA ASP A 268 15.39 11.42 -4.75
C ASP A 268 16.45 10.39 -4.37
N LEU A 269 16.53 10.05 -3.08
CA LEU A 269 17.49 9.12 -2.52
C LEU A 269 17.47 7.75 -3.24
N ASP A 270 16.30 7.30 -3.70
CA ASP A 270 16.14 6.00 -4.33
C ASP A 270 16.65 5.97 -5.78
N PHE A 271 16.66 7.12 -6.46
CA PHE A 271 16.99 7.25 -7.88
C PHE A 271 18.24 8.11 -8.12
N ALA A 272 18.93 8.56 -7.07
CA ALA A 272 20.06 9.49 -7.16
C ALA A 272 21.23 8.92 -7.99
N HIS A 273 21.42 7.60 -8.00
CA HIS A 273 22.42 6.92 -8.83
C HIS A 273 22.03 6.76 -10.30
N LEU A 274 20.81 7.14 -10.68
CA LEU A 274 20.31 7.09 -12.05
C LEU A 274 20.32 8.49 -12.66
N SER A 275 21.38 8.79 -13.40
CA SER A 275 21.49 9.99 -14.22
C SER A 275 21.42 9.63 -15.71
N GLY A 276 20.86 10.53 -16.51
CA GLY A 276 20.78 10.36 -17.95
C GLY A 276 19.42 10.71 -18.55
N GLY A 277 19.36 10.60 -19.87
CA GLY A 277 18.15 10.77 -20.64
C GLY A 277 17.90 9.54 -21.51
N LEU A 278 16.65 9.16 -21.63
CA LEU A 278 16.15 8.06 -22.43
C LEU A 278 15.75 8.58 -23.82
N ILE A 279 16.16 7.90 -24.88
CA ILE A 279 15.50 8.04 -26.20
C ILE A 279 14.19 7.25 -26.22
N SER A 280 13.33 7.50 -27.20
CA SER A 280 11.99 6.85 -27.25
C SER A 280 12.05 5.32 -27.21
N GLN A 281 13.08 4.73 -27.83
CA GLN A 281 13.32 3.29 -27.80
C GLN A 281 13.64 2.77 -26.40
N GLU A 282 14.54 3.43 -25.67
CA GLU A 282 14.93 3.04 -24.31
C GLU A 282 13.74 3.21 -23.35
N PHE A 283 12.94 4.27 -23.51
CA PHE A 283 11.71 4.44 -22.72
C PHE A 283 10.68 3.34 -22.99
N TYR A 284 10.54 2.92 -24.25
CA TYR A 284 9.69 1.77 -24.60
C TYR A 284 10.20 0.47 -23.96
N GLU A 285 11.51 0.25 -23.93
CA GLU A 285 12.12 -0.91 -23.27
C GLU A 285 11.89 -0.90 -21.76
N VAL A 286 11.93 0.27 -21.11
CA VAL A 286 11.51 0.43 -19.71
C VAL A 286 10.06 -0.01 -19.55
N CYS A 287 9.13 0.51 -20.37
CA CYS A 287 7.72 0.16 -20.31
C CYS A 287 7.47 -1.35 -20.54
N GLN A 288 8.25 -1.99 -21.41
CA GLN A 288 8.18 -3.43 -21.62
C GLN A 288 8.73 -4.21 -20.41
N SER A 289 9.85 -3.76 -19.83
CA SER A 289 10.50 -4.41 -18.70
C SER A 289 9.63 -4.44 -17.44
N ILE A 290 8.86 -3.39 -17.16
CA ILE A 290 7.89 -3.37 -16.04
C ILE A 290 6.52 -3.95 -16.42
N GLY A 291 6.33 -4.42 -17.66
CA GLY A 291 5.12 -5.12 -18.07
C GLY A 291 3.90 -4.22 -18.30
N VAL A 292 4.09 -2.96 -18.72
CA VAL A 292 2.98 -2.02 -18.98
C VAL A 292 2.08 -2.50 -20.13
N GLY A 293 2.63 -3.23 -21.10
CA GLY A 293 1.87 -3.73 -22.25
C GLY A 293 1.49 -2.64 -23.24
N PHE A 294 2.29 -1.56 -23.34
CA PHE A 294 2.07 -0.53 -24.34
C PHE A 294 2.38 -1.02 -25.75
N SER A 295 1.54 -0.61 -26.70
CA SER A 295 1.94 -0.52 -28.10
C SER A 295 3.05 0.52 -28.26
N ARG A 296 3.80 0.43 -29.36
CA ARG A 296 4.87 1.40 -29.65
C ARG A 296 4.33 2.83 -29.68
N GLU A 297 3.17 3.03 -30.31
CA GLU A 297 2.53 4.34 -30.44
C GLU A 297 2.15 4.96 -29.09
N GLN A 298 1.61 4.17 -28.16
CA GLN A 298 1.25 4.66 -26.81
C GLN A 298 2.50 5.10 -26.03
N SER A 299 3.59 4.32 -26.14
CA SER A 299 4.86 4.68 -25.53
C SER A 299 5.45 5.95 -26.13
N ASP A 300 5.43 6.11 -27.45
CA ASP A 300 5.94 7.30 -28.13
C ASP A 300 5.10 8.55 -27.74
N ARG A 301 3.77 8.43 -27.60
CA ARG A 301 2.93 9.53 -27.09
C ARG A 301 3.31 9.93 -25.68
N LEU A 302 3.40 8.98 -24.75
CA LEU A 302 3.77 9.28 -23.36
C LEU A 302 5.19 9.86 -23.27
N TYR A 303 6.13 9.34 -24.08
CA TYR A 303 7.47 9.90 -24.22
C TYR A 303 7.43 11.38 -24.58
N HIS A 304 6.64 11.75 -25.59
CA HIS A 304 6.50 13.13 -26.03
C HIS A 304 5.75 14.02 -25.03
N TYR A 305 4.83 13.49 -24.23
CA TYR A 305 4.19 14.24 -23.15
C TYR A 305 5.14 14.56 -22.00
N LEU A 306 6.06 13.64 -21.69
CA LEU A 306 6.99 13.79 -20.57
C LEU A 306 8.24 14.59 -20.93
N LYS A 307 8.70 14.47 -22.18
CA LYS A 307 9.92 15.11 -22.66
C LYS A 307 9.70 16.61 -22.84
N ASP A 308 10.59 17.42 -22.27
CA ASP A 308 10.60 18.85 -22.57
C ASP A 308 10.81 19.08 -24.06
N VAL A 309 10.04 20.00 -24.64
CA VAL A 309 10.00 20.28 -26.10
C VAL A 309 11.39 20.51 -26.69
N HIS A 310 12.28 21.15 -25.92
CA HIS A 310 13.63 21.50 -26.35
C HIS A 310 14.72 20.50 -25.92
N ALA A 311 14.39 19.51 -25.09
CA ALA A 311 15.36 18.51 -24.67
C ALA A 311 15.63 17.51 -25.81
N PRO A 312 16.85 16.95 -25.92
CA PRO A 312 17.12 15.89 -26.90
C PRO A 312 16.51 14.55 -26.49
N SER A 313 16.36 14.30 -25.19
CA SER A 313 15.92 13.03 -24.60
C SER A 313 15.02 13.26 -23.38
N LEU A 314 14.31 12.21 -22.96
CA LEU A 314 13.45 12.22 -21.77
C LEU A 314 14.31 11.98 -20.53
N SER A 315 14.35 12.92 -19.57
CA SER A 315 15.17 12.75 -18.38
C SER A 315 14.61 11.65 -17.44
N VAL A 316 15.49 10.93 -16.75
CA VAL A 316 15.08 10.00 -15.68
C VAL A 316 14.25 10.75 -14.62
N ARG A 317 14.60 12.00 -14.32
CA ARG A 317 13.86 12.85 -13.37
C ARG A 317 12.39 13.04 -13.76
N GLN A 318 12.09 13.24 -15.04
CA GLN A 318 10.71 13.36 -15.52
C GLN A 318 9.93 12.05 -15.36
N VAL A 319 10.58 10.91 -15.64
CA VAL A 319 9.99 9.58 -15.44
C VAL A 319 9.69 9.35 -13.96
N VAL A 320 10.65 9.63 -13.07
CA VAL A 320 10.47 9.48 -11.62
C VAL A 320 9.39 10.42 -11.10
N ARG A 321 9.36 11.69 -11.55
CA ARG A 321 8.32 12.66 -11.16
C ARG A 321 6.93 12.16 -11.55
N MET A 322 6.77 11.66 -12.78
CA MET A 322 5.52 11.07 -13.24
C MET A 322 5.15 9.85 -12.39
N PHE A 323 6.09 8.93 -12.19
CA PHE A 323 5.85 7.73 -11.41
C PHE A 323 5.41 8.04 -9.97
N ARG A 324 6.04 9.01 -9.30
CA ARG A 324 5.65 9.46 -7.96
C ARG A 324 4.27 10.12 -7.94
N GLN A 325 3.95 10.92 -8.95
CA GLN A 325 2.64 11.57 -9.06
C GLN A 325 1.49 10.55 -9.18
N TYR A 326 1.71 9.46 -9.91
CA TYR A 326 0.71 8.41 -10.13
C TYR A 326 0.98 7.14 -9.31
N PHE A 327 1.84 7.23 -8.30
CA PHE A 327 2.24 6.07 -7.51
C PHE A 327 1.00 5.41 -6.88
N PRO A 328 0.90 4.07 -6.93
CA PRO A 328 -0.24 3.35 -6.36
C PRO A 328 -0.56 3.78 -4.92
N ALA A 329 -1.76 4.34 -4.72
CA ALA A 329 -2.23 4.66 -3.38
C ALA A 329 -2.59 3.40 -2.60
N VAL A 330 -2.49 3.49 -1.27
CA VAL A 330 -2.93 2.47 -0.32
C VAL A 330 -3.89 3.11 0.69
N ASN A 331 -4.99 2.43 1.00
CA ASN A 331 -5.89 2.87 2.05
C ASN A 331 -5.33 2.53 3.45
N SER A 332 -5.85 3.18 4.48
CA SER A 332 -5.41 2.98 5.86
C SER A 332 -5.60 1.53 6.32
N SER A 333 -6.74 0.91 6.01
CA SER A 333 -7.05 -0.47 6.39
C SER A 333 -6.01 -1.47 5.85
N MET A 334 -5.64 -1.36 4.59
CA MET A 334 -4.64 -2.23 3.97
C MET A 334 -3.24 -1.97 4.55
N LEU A 335 -2.90 -0.71 4.85
CA LEU A 335 -1.65 -0.39 5.54
C LEU A 335 -1.59 -1.02 6.94
N TYR A 336 -2.69 -1.04 7.69
CA TYR A 336 -2.76 -1.74 8.99
C TYR A 336 -2.57 -3.24 8.85
N ILE A 337 -3.17 -3.85 7.83
CA ILE A 337 -2.99 -5.28 7.52
C ILE A 337 -1.52 -5.57 7.19
N ILE A 338 -0.88 -4.74 6.35
CA ILE A 338 0.54 -4.89 5.99
C ILE A 338 1.44 -4.76 7.22
N LYS A 339 1.26 -3.71 8.02
CA LYS A 339 2.00 -3.49 9.27
C LYS A 339 1.88 -4.73 10.18
N GLY A 340 0.65 -5.17 10.43
CA GLY A 340 0.38 -6.31 11.31
C GLY A 340 1.04 -7.60 10.80
N ALA A 341 0.97 -7.85 9.49
CA ALA A 341 1.58 -9.04 8.89
C ALA A 341 3.11 -8.99 8.97
N VAL A 342 3.73 -7.85 8.67
CA VAL A 342 5.19 -7.66 8.77
C VAL A 342 5.66 -7.88 10.21
N THR A 343 4.99 -7.30 11.20
CA THR A 343 5.30 -7.52 12.62
C THR A 343 5.24 -9.01 12.99
N GLN A 344 4.16 -9.71 12.60
CA GLN A 344 4.01 -11.14 12.91
C GLN A 344 5.05 -12.02 12.23
N TYR A 345 5.42 -11.74 10.97
CA TYR A 345 6.48 -12.48 10.29
C TYR A 345 7.85 -12.31 10.96
N ILE A 346 8.19 -11.09 11.38
CA ILE A 346 9.45 -10.82 12.10
C ILE A 346 9.47 -11.58 13.43
N LEU A 347 8.40 -11.51 14.21
CA LEU A 347 8.27 -12.22 15.49
C LEU A 347 8.36 -13.74 15.32
N ARG A 348 7.69 -14.29 14.31
CA ARG A 348 7.73 -15.72 14.00
C ARG A 348 9.14 -16.16 13.59
N ALA A 349 9.80 -15.41 12.70
CA ALA A 349 11.15 -15.73 12.26
C ALA A 349 12.18 -15.66 13.41
N ALA A 350 11.93 -14.78 14.38
CA ALA A 350 12.75 -14.64 15.58
C ALA A 350 12.68 -15.87 16.50
N ASN A 351 11.64 -16.71 16.41
CA ASN A 351 11.45 -17.91 17.24
C ASN A 351 11.67 -17.66 18.75
N GLY A 352 11.08 -16.58 19.28
CA GLY A 352 11.24 -16.18 20.68
C GLY A 352 12.52 -15.39 21.00
N ASN A 353 13.30 -14.99 19.99
CA ASN A 353 14.40 -14.05 20.17
C ASN A 353 13.88 -12.62 20.45
N VAL A 354 14.09 -12.16 21.67
CA VAL A 354 13.68 -10.82 22.17
C VAL A 354 14.41 -9.65 21.50
N LEU A 355 15.42 -9.93 20.67
CA LEU A 355 16.23 -8.91 19.98
C LEU A 355 15.83 -8.66 18.53
N CYS A 356 14.72 -9.22 18.03
CA CYS A 356 14.40 -9.10 16.60
C CYS A 356 14.27 -7.65 16.11
N PHE A 357 13.67 -6.77 16.93
CA PHE A 357 13.54 -5.34 16.59
C PHE A 357 14.82 -4.55 16.81
N THR A 358 15.63 -4.88 17.81
CA THR A 358 16.95 -4.23 17.99
C THR A 358 17.92 -4.63 16.86
N GLN A 359 17.87 -5.88 16.40
CA GLN A 359 18.62 -6.35 15.24
C GLN A 359 18.17 -5.67 13.95
N LEU A 360 16.86 -5.48 13.75
CA LEU A 360 16.34 -4.70 12.62
C LEU A 360 16.80 -3.23 12.67
N TYR A 361 16.77 -2.61 13.86
CA TYR A 361 17.28 -1.26 14.06
C TYR A 361 18.76 -1.13 13.69
N ALA A 362 19.60 -2.08 14.14
CA ALA A 362 21.03 -2.12 13.87
C ALA A 362 21.34 -2.38 12.38
N ARG A 363 20.54 -3.19 11.68
CA ARG A 363 20.73 -3.43 10.22
C ARG A 363 20.63 -2.18 9.37
N LEU A 364 19.94 -1.16 9.87
CA LEU A 364 19.74 0.11 9.18
C LEU A 364 20.61 1.24 9.75
N GLN A 365 21.63 0.89 10.56
CA GLN A 365 22.51 1.86 11.24
C GLN A 365 23.21 2.82 10.29
N GLU A 366 23.59 2.36 9.09
CA GLU A 366 24.27 3.19 8.09
C GLU A 366 23.49 4.46 7.69
N TRP A 367 22.17 4.46 7.89
CA TRP A 367 21.29 5.58 7.54
C TRP A 367 21.02 6.54 8.72
N GLY A 368 21.37 6.19 9.95
CA GLY A 368 21.20 7.05 11.12
C GLY A 368 19.75 7.55 11.28
N VAL A 369 19.56 8.87 11.22
CA VAL A 369 18.25 9.55 11.27
C VAL A 369 17.70 9.92 9.88
N GLN A 370 18.43 9.60 8.82
CA GLN A 370 18.02 9.90 7.45
C GLN A 370 17.00 8.87 6.95
N PRO A 371 16.18 9.25 5.94
CA PRO A 371 15.35 8.28 5.23
C PRO A 371 16.19 7.14 4.67
N VAL A 372 15.66 5.91 4.75
CA VAL A 372 16.32 4.70 4.23
C VAL A 372 15.93 4.52 2.76
N PRO A 373 16.87 4.24 1.83
CA PRO A 373 16.55 3.92 0.45
C PRO A 373 15.72 2.64 0.35
N ILE A 374 14.81 2.58 -0.61
CA ILE A 374 13.85 1.48 -0.73
C ILE A 374 14.51 0.09 -0.82
N GLU A 375 15.62 -0.06 -1.56
CA GLU A 375 16.31 -1.35 -1.69
C GLU A 375 16.94 -1.82 -0.37
N ALA A 376 17.50 -0.90 0.43
CA ALA A 376 18.04 -1.22 1.75
C ALA A 376 16.92 -1.55 2.75
N TYR A 377 15.82 -0.79 2.69
CA TYR A 377 14.64 -1.01 3.52
C TYR A 377 14.01 -2.39 3.30
N VAL A 378 13.78 -2.76 2.04
CA VAL A 378 13.27 -4.09 1.68
C VAL A 378 14.24 -5.17 2.13
N ARG A 379 15.54 -5.04 1.82
CA ARG A 379 16.56 -6.02 2.21
C ARG A 379 16.57 -6.28 3.72
N ALA A 380 16.58 -5.23 4.54
CA ALA A 380 16.59 -5.37 6.00
C ALA A 380 15.36 -6.12 6.53
N LEU A 381 14.18 -5.88 5.95
CA LEU A 381 12.94 -6.61 6.31
C LEU A 381 12.96 -8.06 5.83
N ARG A 382 13.48 -8.35 4.62
CA ARG A 382 13.67 -9.73 4.14
C ARG A 382 14.62 -10.52 5.04
N GLU A 383 15.75 -9.92 5.42
CA GLU A 383 16.70 -10.52 6.37
C GLU A 383 16.13 -10.69 7.78
N SER A 384 15.06 -9.97 8.11
CA SER A 384 14.29 -10.11 9.36
C SER A 384 13.19 -11.17 9.29
N GLY A 385 13.06 -11.86 8.15
CA GLY A 385 12.14 -12.97 7.96
C GLY A 385 10.83 -12.62 7.27
N VAL A 386 10.68 -11.42 6.71
CA VAL A 386 9.49 -11.05 5.94
C VAL A 386 9.51 -11.76 4.57
N PRO A 387 8.53 -12.62 4.25
CA PRO A 387 8.53 -13.40 3.01
C PRO A 387 8.13 -12.57 1.78
N GLU A 388 8.51 -13.04 0.58
CA GLU A 388 8.14 -12.44 -0.72
C GLU A 388 6.64 -12.32 -0.98
N THR A 389 5.80 -13.04 -0.22
CA THR A 389 4.34 -12.85 -0.27
C THR A 389 3.91 -11.46 0.18
N VAL A 390 4.73 -10.78 0.99
CA VAL A 390 4.63 -9.33 1.23
C VAL A 390 5.45 -8.66 0.14
N THR A 391 4.81 -8.02 -0.83
CA THR A 391 5.52 -7.50 -2.01
C THR A 391 6.38 -6.29 -1.68
N ASP A 392 7.36 -5.96 -2.52
CA ASP A 392 8.18 -4.75 -2.33
C ASP A 392 7.32 -3.49 -2.30
N LEU A 393 6.24 -3.44 -3.07
CA LEU A 393 5.26 -2.35 -3.01
C LEU A 393 4.59 -2.26 -1.63
N ASN A 394 4.27 -3.39 -0.97
CA ASN A 394 3.74 -3.36 0.39
C ASN A 394 4.76 -2.77 1.37
N LEU A 395 6.04 -3.12 1.21
CA LEU A 395 7.12 -2.60 2.04
C LEU A 395 7.42 -1.12 1.72
N GLU A 396 7.25 -0.70 0.47
CA GLU A 396 7.37 0.70 0.07
C GLU A 396 6.27 1.55 0.70
N TRP A 397 5.03 1.07 0.73
CA TRP A 397 3.94 1.76 1.44
C TRP A 397 4.22 1.90 2.94
N LEU A 398 4.81 0.88 3.57
CA LEU A 398 5.25 0.97 4.95
C LEU A 398 6.34 2.05 5.10
N ARG A 399 7.34 2.05 4.21
CA ARG A 399 8.42 3.05 4.21
C ARG A 399 7.93 4.47 4.02
N LEU A 400 6.93 4.71 3.17
CA LEU A 400 6.35 6.04 2.99
C LEU A 400 5.70 6.60 4.28
N LYS A 401 5.36 5.72 5.24
CA LYS A 401 4.85 6.09 6.57
C LYS A 401 5.92 6.04 7.65
N ALA A 402 6.96 5.27 7.41
CA ALA A 402 8.10 5.08 8.29
C ALA A 402 9.42 5.20 7.51
N PRO A 403 9.81 6.44 7.13
CA PRO A 403 10.93 6.66 6.22
C PRO A 403 12.28 6.37 6.87
N THR A 404 12.41 6.59 8.18
CA THR A 404 13.65 6.33 8.92
C THR A 404 13.60 4.97 9.62
N ARG A 405 14.76 4.48 10.05
CA ARG A 405 14.81 3.28 10.91
C ARG A 405 14.09 3.49 12.24
N VAL A 406 14.06 4.72 12.75
CA VAL A 406 13.41 5.03 14.03
C VAL A 406 11.89 4.89 13.87
N ASP A 407 11.35 5.51 12.82
CA ASP A 407 9.93 5.43 12.48
C ASP A 407 9.51 3.98 12.19
N LEU A 408 10.37 3.21 11.50
CA LEU A 408 10.09 1.80 11.19
C LEU A 408 9.84 0.99 12.44
N ILE A 409 10.73 1.10 13.43
CA ILE A 409 10.56 0.40 14.70
C ILE A 409 9.31 0.88 15.43
N PHE A 410 9.07 2.18 15.50
CA PHE A 410 7.84 2.70 16.14
C PHE A 410 6.57 2.19 15.44
N VAL A 411 6.59 2.13 14.12
CA VAL A 411 5.47 1.62 13.34
C VAL A 411 5.30 0.13 13.52
N LEU A 412 6.36 -0.68 13.67
CA LEU A 412 6.23 -2.13 13.83
C LEU A 412 5.96 -2.58 15.27
N CYS A 413 6.40 -1.80 16.25
CA CYS A 413 6.10 -2.05 17.64
C CYS A 413 4.59 -1.86 17.87
N VAL A 414 3.96 -2.88 18.46
CA VAL A 414 2.55 -2.82 18.91
C VAL A 414 2.41 -1.72 19.97
N PRO A 415 1.23 -1.08 20.13
CA PRO A 415 1.00 -0.17 21.25
C PRO A 415 1.44 -0.82 22.56
N LEU A 416 2.28 -0.11 23.31
CA LEU A 416 2.86 -0.63 24.53
C LEU A 416 1.75 -0.86 25.57
N PRO A 417 1.64 -2.06 26.16
CA PRO A 417 0.70 -2.29 27.25
C PRO A 417 0.98 -1.30 28.41
N PRO A 418 -0.05 -0.70 29.04
CA PRO A 418 0.14 0.26 30.13
C PRO A 418 0.95 -0.31 31.31
N SER A 419 0.84 -1.62 31.54
CA SER A 419 1.63 -2.38 32.52
C SER A 419 3.13 -2.27 32.24
N ARG A 420 3.55 -2.49 30.99
CA ARG A 420 4.94 -2.44 30.55
C ARG A 420 5.46 -1.01 30.54
N GLU A 421 4.64 -0.05 30.11
CA GLU A 421 4.97 1.37 30.17
C GLU A 421 5.28 1.82 31.61
N ALA A 422 4.44 1.44 32.58
CA ALA A 422 4.66 1.77 33.98
C ALA A 422 5.98 1.16 34.51
N ILE A 423 6.35 -0.05 34.08
CA ILE A 423 7.62 -0.70 34.45
C ILE A 423 8.81 0.09 33.89
N ILE A 424 8.76 0.50 32.63
CA ILE A 424 9.82 1.29 31.99
C ILE A 424 9.99 2.64 32.69
N ARG A 425 8.89 3.34 32.97
CA ARG A 425 8.90 4.61 33.73
C ARG A 425 9.51 4.43 35.12
N LYS A 426 9.09 3.40 35.85
CA LYS A 426 9.63 3.09 37.19
C LYS A 426 11.12 2.74 37.15
N LEU A 427 11.56 2.05 36.10
CA LEU A 427 12.98 1.76 35.91
C LEU A 427 13.76 3.06 35.65
N PHE A 428 13.26 3.93 34.79
CA PHE A 428 13.86 5.24 34.51
C PHE A 428 14.01 6.08 35.79
N GLU A 429 12.92 6.25 36.55
CA GLU A 429 12.92 7.00 37.82
C GLU A 429 13.92 6.47 38.84
N ARG A 430 14.12 5.14 38.88
CA ARG A 430 15.08 4.51 39.79
C ARG A 430 16.52 4.73 39.36
N LEU A 431 16.78 4.85 38.06
CA LEU A 431 18.10 5.08 37.50
C LEU A 431 18.45 6.57 37.45
N SER A 432 17.46 7.46 37.35
CA SER A 432 17.63 8.91 37.39
C SER A 432 17.98 9.38 38.80
N THR A 433 19.27 9.34 39.15
CA THR A 433 19.76 9.66 40.50
C THR A 433 20.38 11.05 40.63
N HIS A 434 20.46 11.81 39.54
CA HIS A 434 21.15 13.10 39.51
C HIS A 434 20.27 14.28 39.92
N ARG A 435 20.78 15.09 40.86
CA ARG A 435 20.17 16.36 41.26
C ARG A 435 20.38 17.40 40.15
N GLY A 436 19.43 17.51 39.22
CA GLY A 436 19.44 18.58 38.22
C GLY A 436 18.65 18.33 36.93
N GLY A 437 18.27 17.09 36.62
CA GLY A 437 17.47 16.77 35.43
C GLY A 437 16.89 15.35 35.44
N LEU A 438 15.80 15.16 34.69
CA LEU A 438 15.18 13.84 34.44
C LEU A 438 15.98 13.10 33.35
N SER A 439 17.17 12.58 33.70
CA SER A 439 18.01 11.81 32.78
C SER A 439 18.72 10.64 33.49
N VAL A 440 19.14 9.65 32.69
CA VAL A 440 19.88 8.46 33.15
C VAL A 440 21.26 8.43 32.51
N LEU A 441 22.33 8.26 33.29
CA LEU A 441 23.66 8.08 32.73
C LEU A 441 23.78 6.73 32.00
N ALA A 442 24.34 6.72 30.79
CA ALA A 442 24.52 5.49 30.02
C ALA A 442 25.36 4.45 30.77
N SER A 443 26.42 4.89 31.46
CA SER A 443 27.27 4.05 32.30
C SER A 443 26.56 3.47 33.53
N ASP A 444 25.61 4.21 34.12
CA ASP A 444 24.78 3.71 35.22
C ASP A 444 23.81 2.65 34.73
N MET A 445 23.27 2.80 33.52
CA MET A 445 22.35 1.84 32.92
C MET A 445 23.04 0.47 32.67
N THR A 446 24.25 0.45 32.11
CA THR A 446 25.00 -0.78 31.83
C THR A 446 25.57 -1.44 33.08
N SER A 447 26.11 -0.64 34.02
CA SER A 447 26.70 -1.16 35.26
C SER A 447 25.67 -1.78 36.20
N ARG A 448 24.45 -1.23 36.24
CA ARG A 448 23.35 -1.76 37.08
C ARG A 448 22.59 -2.91 36.43
N PHE A 449 22.80 -3.17 35.14
CA PHE A 449 22.25 -4.34 34.46
C PHE A 449 23.02 -5.61 34.88
N GLN A 450 22.41 -6.41 35.76
CA GLN A 450 22.95 -7.64 36.34
C GLN A 450 22.29 -8.89 35.75
N THR A 451 23.07 -9.72 35.07
CA THR A 451 22.59 -11.00 34.50
C THR A 451 22.91 -12.20 35.38
N SER A 452 23.98 -12.12 36.17
CA SER A 452 24.52 -13.23 36.96
C SER A 452 23.60 -13.75 38.06
N LYS A 453 22.64 -12.93 38.52
CA LYS A 453 21.66 -13.28 39.57
C LYS A 453 20.40 -13.96 39.03
N ILE A 454 20.27 -14.14 37.72
CA ILE A 454 19.09 -14.77 37.11
C ILE A 454 19.25 -16.29 37.17
N GLU A 455 18.39 -16.98 37.92
CA GLU A 455 18.47 -18.44 38.09
C GLU A 455 18.07 -19.23 36.83
N SER A 456 17.04 -18.77 36.12
CA SER A 456 16.58 -19.40 34.87
C SER A 456 17.62 -19.24 33.75
N SER A 457 18.10 -20.36 33.19
CA SER A 457 19.11 -20.35 32.11
C SER A 457 18.61 -19.66 30.84
N THR A 458 17.34 -19.85 30.49
CA THR A 458 16.70 -19.20 29.34
C THR A 458 16.60 -17.70 29.55
N LEU A 459 16.12 -17.26 30.72
CA LEU A 459 15.98 -15.84 31.04
C LEU A 459 17.34 -15.16 31.18
N ARG A 460 18.35 -15.85 31.73
CA ARG A 460 19.72 -15.37 31.85
C ARG A 460 20.32 -15.11 30.47
N ARG A 461 20.20 -16.07 29.54
CA ARG A 461 20.67 -15.89 28.15
C ARG A 461 19.99 -14.73 27.46
N ALA A 462 18.67 -14.59 27.62
CA ALA A 462 17.93 -13.45 27.09
C ALA A 462 18.44 -12.12 27.68
N ALA A 463 18.68 -12.06 28.99
CA ALA A 463 19.20 -10.88 29.67
C ALA A 463 20.64 -10.53 29.25
N GLU A 464 21.52 -11.52 29.06
CA GLU A 464 22.88 -11.33 28.53
C GLU A 464 22.85 -10.74 27.11
N ASN A 465 21.98 -11.29 26.26
CA ASN A 465 21.78 -10.78 24.91
C ASN A 465 21.21 -9.35 24.92
N CYS A 466 20.22 -9.07 25.77
CA CYS A 466 19.68 -7.71 25.95
C CYS A 466 20.73 -6.74 26.47
N LYS A 467 21.58 -7.15 27.41
CA LYS A 467 22.67 -6.30 27.92
C LYS A 467 23.66 -5.95 26.82
N LYS A 468 24.08 -6.93 26.00
CA LYS A 468 24.96 -6.68 24.86
C LYS A 468 24.33 -5.73 23.84
N ALA A 469 23.06 -5.97 23.49
CA ALA A 469 22.34 -5.10 22.56
C ALA A 469 22.14 -3.68 23.11
N LEU A 470 21.98 -3.55 24.44
CA LEU A 470 21.92 -2.26 25.11
C LEU A 470 23.27 -1.53 25.04
N GLU A 471 24.38 -2.22 25.30
CA GLU A 471 25.73 -1.64 25.17
C GLU A 471 25.96 -1.14 23.74
N GLU A 472 25.65 -1.96 22.73
CA GLU A 472 25.73 -1.56 21.31
C GLU A 472 24.85 -0.34 20.99
N TYR A 473 23.63 -0.30 21.52
CA TYR A 473 22.72 0.83 21.34
C TYR A 473 23.24 2.13 21.98
N LEU A 474 23.83 2.04 23.18
CA LEU A 474 24.35 3.20 23.90
C LEU A 474 25.64 3.73 23.26
N ASP A 475 26.53 2.82 22.84
CA ASP A 475 27.74 3.17 22.09
C ASP A 475 27.39 3.89 20.78
N GLU A 476 26.31 3.47 20.12
CA GLU A 476 25.83 4.10 18.90
C GLU A 476 25.26 5.51 19.13
N LEU A 477 24.52 5.72 20.23
CA LEU A 477 23.97 7.04 20.54
C LEU A 477 25.08 8.07 20.81
N ASP A 478 26.23 7.64 21.33
CA ASP A 478 27.35 8.51 21.77
C ASP A 478 26.91 9.59 22.79
N GLU A 479 25.90 9.27 23.60
CA GLU A 479 25.32 10.16 24.61
C GLU A 479 25.70 9.72 26.02
N ALA A 480 26.31 10.62 26.79
CA ALA A 480 26.67 10.35 28.19
C ALA A 480 25.44 10.21 29.10
N SER A 481 24.33 10.87 28.74
CA SER A 481 23.07 10.84 29.48
C SER A 481 21.86 10.74 28.56
N LEU A 482 20.91 9.89 28.91
CA LEU A 482 19.71 9.59 28.12
C LEU A 482 18.50 10.36 28.66
N SER A 483 17.74 10.97 27.76
CA SER A 483 16.36 11.38 28.06
C SER A 483 15.45 10.16 28.24
N TYR A 484 14.23 10.38 28.74
CA TYR A 484 13.25 9.30 28.87
C TYR A 484 12.94 8.64 27.53
N GLU A 485 12.84 9.43 26.45
CA GLU A 485 12.49 8.94 25.12
C GLU A 485 13.55 7.98 24.59
N LEU A 486 14.83 8.36 24.65
CA LEU A 486 15.95 7.51 24.21
C LEU A 486 16.06 6.25 25.07
N PHE A 487 15.90 6.40 26.39
CA PHE A 487 15.89 5.27 27.31
C PHE A 487 14.73 4.30 27.01
N ALA A 488 13.51 4.82 26.89
CA ALA A 488 12.31 4.02 26.71
C ALA A 488 12.28 3.32 25.36
N TYR A 489 12.84 3.95 24.32
CA TYR A 489 12.88 3.42 22.97
C TYR A 489 13.54 2.04 22.88
N PHE A 490 14.67 1.85 23.56
CA PHE A 490 15.32 0.53 23.66
C PHE A 490 14.37 -0.52 24.25
N TRP A 491 13.71 -0.18 25.35
CA TRP A 491 12.78 -1.09 26.04
C TRP A 491 11.50 -1.35 25.28
N TYR A 492 11.08 -0.44 24.40
CA TYR A 492 9.94 -0.64 23.50
C TYR A 492 10.26 -1.71 22.46
N MET A 493 11.47 -1.71 21.90
CA MET A 493 11.93 -2.76 20.98
C MET A 493 11.91 -4.13 21.65
N ILE A 494 12.45 -4.24 22.87
CA ILE A 494 12.45 -5.48 23.64
C ILE A 494 11.02 -5.90 23.99
N SER A 495 10.18 -4.96 24.40
CA SER A 495 8.79 -5.24 24.75
C SER A 495 8.02 -5.80 23.55
N ALA A 496 8.15 -5.19 22.38
CA ALA A 496 7.42 -5.63 21.19
C ALA A 496 7.77 -7.07 20.77
N ALA A 497 8.95 -7.57 21.15
CA ALA A 497 9.41 -8.93 20.87
C ALA A 497 9.01 -9.98 21.92
N VAL A 498 8.38 -9.58 23.03
CA VAL A 498 8.00 -10.48 24.13
C VAL A 498 6.49 -10.67 24.19
N ASP A 499 6.05 -11.92 24.03
CA ASP A 499 4.64 -12.29 23.90
C ASP A 499 3.82 -12.04 25.18
N ASP A 500 4.40 -12.23 26.37
CA ASP A 500 3.68 -12.15 27.64
C ASP A 500 4.27 -11.14 28.64
N ASP A 501 3.38 -10.43 29.35
CA ASP A 501 3.74 -9.42 30.35
C ASP A 501 4.61 -9.95 31.50
N PRO A 502 4.36 -11.16 32.06
CA PRO A 502 5.21 -11.75 33.08
C PRO A 502 6.67 -11.92 32.64
N THR A 503 6.94 -12.47 31.46
CA THR A 503 8.31 -12.66 30.95
C THR A 503 9.04 -11.32 30.82
N TYR A 504 8.40 -10.32 30.24
CA TYR A 504 8.98 -8.98 30.12
C TYR A 504 9.27 -8.35 31.48
N THR A 505 8.31 -8.44 32.40
CA THR A 505 8.44 -7.91 33.76
C THR A 505 9.59 -8.59 34.51
N MET A 506 9.67 -9.92 34.45
CA MET A 506 10.71 -10.70 35.09
C MET A 506 12.10 -10.40 34.52
N LEU A 507 12.20 -10.24 33.19
CA LEU A 507 13.43 -9.83 32.52
C LEU A 507 13.96 -8.51 33.10
N ILE A 508 13.12 -7.48 33.16
CA ILE A 508 13.53 -6.17 33.71
C ILE A 508 13.81 -6.26 35.21
N TRP A 509 12.94 -6.93 35.98
CA TRP A 509 13.05 -7.00 37.43
C TRP A 509 14.33 -7.69 37.89
N HIS A 510 14.69 -8.82 37.30
CA HIS A 510 15.92 -9.48 37.66
C HIS A 510 17.14 -8.73 37.14
N SER A 511 17.07 -8.19 35.92
CA SER A 511 18.18 -7.44 35.30
C SER A 511 18.57 -6.20 36.12
N PHE A 512 17.63 -5.52 36.77
CA PHE A 512 17.91 -4.32 37.57
C PHE A 512 17.65 -4.48 39.07
N SER A 513 17.40 -5.70 39.54
CA SER A 513 17.05 -5.99 40.94
C SER A 513 15.91 -5.10 41.47
N LEU A 514 14.83 -4.95 40.67
CA LEU A 514 13.74 -4.04 41.00
C LEU A 514 12.91 -4.48 42.23
N ALA A 515 12.94 -5.78 42.56
CA ALA A 515 12.29 -6.37 43.73
C ALA A 515 13.04 -6.12 45.06
N ASP A 516 14.34 -5.83 45.01
CA ASP A 516 15.15 -5.62 46.22
C ASP A 516 14.91 -4.22 46.79
N ARG A 517 13.83 -4.07 47.55
CA ARG A 517 13.70 -3.03 48.58
C ARG A 517 14.32 -3.56 49.88
N THR A 518 15.65 -3.63 49.96
CA THR A 518 16.27 -3.47 51.27
C THR A 518 16.22 -1.98 51.60
N SER A 519 15.20 -1.61 52.36
CA SER A 519 15.14 -0.37 53.13
C SER A 519 16.38 -0.27 54.01
N LYS A 520 17.48 0.27 53.48
CA LYS A 520 18.50 0.93 54.30
C LYS A 520 18.12 2.41 54.35
N ARG A 521 17.21 2.73 55.28
CA ARG A 521 17.17 4.08 55.85
C ARG A 521 18.54 4.31 56.49
N VAL A 522 19.25 5.33 56.00
CA VAL A 522 20.37 5.94 56.72
C VAL A 522 19.78 6.86 57.78
#